data_AF-A0A377LSK9-F1
#
_entry.id   AF-A0A377LSK9-F1
#
_cell.length_a   1.000
_cell.length_b   1.000
_cell.length_c   1.000
_cell.angle_alpha   90.00
_cell.angle_beta   90.00
_cell.angle_gamma   90.00
#
_symmetry.space_group_name_H-M   'P 1'
#
loop_
_entity.id
_entity.type
_entity.pdbx_description
1 polymer ?
#
loop_
_entity_poly.entity_id
_entity_poly.type
_entity_poly.pdbx_seq_one_letter_code
_entity_poly.pdbx_strand_id
1 'polypeptide(L)'
;MALPTLHCVRRKLTRDELKEVLIKTFLTGVDEHWLRQQAEAFCEKYWNKLMRPEGVLAVAAEVNSGAEVTICSASPALVLQPWLTSLASS
;
A
#
# COMPACT_ATOMS: atom_id res chain seq x y z
N MET A 1 7.07 -22.88 9.08
CA MET A 1 6.63 -21.50 8.75
C MET A 1 6.72 -20.67 10.02
N ALA A 2 7.60 -19.68 10.07
CA ALA A 2 7.64 -18.75 11.20
C ALA A 2 6.41 -17.84 11.11
N LEU A 3 5.61 -17.74 12.19
CA LEU A 3 4.53 -16.77 12.34
C LEU A 3 5.16 -15.50 12.96
N PRO A 4 5.64 -14.54 12.16
CA PRO A 4 6.45 -13.42 12.66
C PRO A 4 5.58 -12.44 13.47
N THR A 5 4.28 -12.44 13.17
CA THR A 5 3.24 -11.68 13.85
C THR A 5 3.18 -11.97 15.35
N LEU A 6 3.45 -13.21 15.79
CA LEU A 6 3.48 -13.56 17.22
C LEU A 6 4.68 -12.95 17.96
N HIS A 7 5.81 -12.77 17.29
CA HIS A 7 7.00 -12.16 17.89
C HIS A 7 6.83 -10.64 18.03
N CYS A 8 6.06 -10.02 17.14
CA CYS A 8 5.69 -8.61 17.18
C CYS A 8 4.71 -8.26 18.32
N VAL A 9 3.78 -9.16 18.65
CA VAL A 9 2.81 -8.93 19.75
C VAL A 9 3.46 -8.99 21.13
N ARG A 10 4.58 -9.73 21.26
CA ARG A 10 5.25 -10.00 22.55
C ARG A 10 6.21 -8.89 23.00
N ARG A 11 6.65 -8.02 22.10
CA ARG A 11 7.45 -6.82 22.41
C ARG A 11 6.55 -5.61 22.23
N LYS A 12 6.63 -4.62 23.13
CA LYS A 12 6.03 -3.29 22.93
C LYS A 12 6.78 -2.57 21.81
N LEU A 13 6.66 -3.06 20.59
CA LEU A 13 7.26 -2.44 19.41
C LEU A 13 6.50 -1.14 19.13
N THR A 14 7.26 -0.09 18.83
CA THR A 14 6.69 1.10 18.22
C THR A 14 6.13 0.77 16.84
N ARG A 15 5.21 1.59 16.35
CA ARG A 15 4.61 1.44 15.00
C ARG A 15 5.67 1.30 13.91
N ASP A 16 6.76 2.07 14.02
CA ASP A 16 7.78 2.13 12.98
C ASP A 16 8.68 0.88 13.01
N GLU A 17 9.00 0.36 14.20
CA GLU A 17 9.69 -0.93 14.35
C GLU A 17 8.85 -2.10 13.86
N LEU A 18 7.54 -2.08 14.14
CA LEU A 18 6.63 -3.11 13.63
C LEU A 18 6.60 -3.11 12.10
N LYS A 19 6.50 -1.92 11.49
CA LYS A 19 6.53 -1.75 10.03
C LYS A 19 7.84 -2.29 9.45
N GLU A 20 8.98 -1.95 10.04
CA GLU A 20 10.28 -2.42 9.58
C GLU A 20 10.41 -3.95 9.68
N VAL A 21 9.98 -4.55 10.79
CA VAL A 21 10.00 -6.01 10.98
C VAL A 21 9.13 -6.72 9.96
N LEU A 22 7.92 -6.21 9.70
CA LEU A 22 7.01 -6.82 8.71
C LEU A 22 7.59 -6.73 7.30
N ILE A 23 8.11 -5.55 6.91
CA ILE A 23 8.76 -5.36 5.61
C ILE A 23 9.95 -6.31 5.46
N LYS A 24 10.86 -6.34 6.44
CA LYS A 24 12.01 -7.25 6.42
C LYS A 24 11.58 -8.71 6.35
N THR A 25 10.58 -9.10 7.12
CA THR A 25 10.21 -10.51 7.18
C THR A 25 9.53 -10.99 5.90
N PHE A 26 8.67 -10.16 5.31
CA PHE A 26 7.87 -10.58 4.15
C PHE A 26 8.49 -10.23 2.80
N LEU A 27 9.37 -9.23 2.73
CA LEU A 27 9.90 -8.73 1.46
C LEU A 27 11.40 -8.98 1.28
N THR A 28 12.14 -9.45 2.29
CA THR A 28 13.57 -9.78 2.11
C THR A 28 13.72 -10.97 1.16
N GLY A 29 14.53 -10.79 0.12
CA GLY A 29 14.78 -11.83 -0.89
C GLY A 29 13.66 -11.99 -1.92
N VAL A 30 12.62 -11.15 -1.86
CA VAL A 30 11.59 -11.09 -2.89
C VAL A 30 12.10 -10.25 -4.05
N ASP A 31 11.98 -10.78 -5.27
CA ASP A 31 12.32 -10.04 -6.48
C ASP A 31 11.41 -8.80 -6.65
N GLU A 32 12.02 -7.66 -6.93
CA GLU A 32 11.29 -6.39 -7.03
C GLU A 32 10.29 -6.40 -8.17
N HIS A 33 10.67 -6.94 -9.34
CA HIS A 33 9.82 -6.95 -10.51
C HIS A 33 8.60 -7.84 -10.31
N TRP A 34 8.81 -9.02 -9.73
CA TRP A 34 7.73 -9.91 -9.30
C TRP A 34 6.79 -9.23 -8.30
N LEU A 35 7.33 -8.53 -7.29
CA LEU A 35 6.52 -7.82 -6.29
C LEU A 35 5.67 -6.71 -6.91
N ARG A 36 6.21 -5.98 -7.89
CA ARG A 36 5.45 -4.97 -8.66
C ARG A 36 4.29 -5.61 -9.41
N GLN A 37 4.52 -6.71 -10.14
CA GLN A 37 3.46 -7.43 -10.85
C GLN A 37 2.37 -7.94 -9.89
N GLN A 38 2.75 -8.45 -8.72
CA GLN A 38 1.77 -8.88 -7.71
C GLN A 38 0.99 -7.69 -7.14
N ALA A 39 1.61 -6.53 -6.94
CA ALA A 39 0.93 -5.33 -6.47
C ALA A 39 -0.08 -4.81 -7.51
N GLU A 40 0.28 -4.82 -8.80
CA GLU A 40 -0.62 -4.48 -9.91
C GLU A 40 -1.81 -5.43 -9.96
N ALA A 41 -1.57 -6.73 -10.01
CA ALA A 41 -2.62 -7.74 -10.05
C ALA A 41 -3.55 -7.66 -8.82
N PHE A 42 -3.00 -7.36 -7.64
CA PHE A 42 -3.79 -7.19 -6.43
C PHE A 42 -4.64 -5.91 -6.48
N CYS A 43 -4.09 -4.80 -6.97
CA CYS A 43 -4.81 -3.55 -7.17
C CYS A 43 -5.98 -3.74 -8.12
N GLU A 44 -5.75 -4.27 -9.32
CA GLU A 44 -6.79 -4.54 -10.32
C GLU A 44 -7.92 -5.42 -9.77
N LYS A 45 -7.56 -6.51 -9.09
CA LYS A 45 -8.52 -7.46 -8.55
C LYS A 45 -9.40 -6.87 -7.45
N TYR A 46 -8.87 -5.98 -6.63
CA TYR A 46 -9.53 -5.50 -5.43
C TYR A 46 -9.95 -4.03 -5.45
N TRP A 47 -9.64 -3.30 -6.53
CA TRP A 47 -9.98 -1.89 -6.69
C TRP A 47 -11.44 -1.59 -6.33
N ASN A 48 -12.38 -2.19 -7.08
CA ASN A 48 -13.82 -1.98 -6.88
C ASN A 48 -14.32 -2.45 -5.51
N LYS A 49 -13.58 -3.32 -4.83
CA LYS A 49 -13.95 -3.86 -3.51
C LYS A 49 -13.45 -2.99 -2.36
N LEU A 50 -12.27 -2.39 -2.50
CA LEU A 50 -11.58 -1.67 -1.43
C LEU A 50 -11.70 -0.15 -1.56
N MET A 51 -11.85 0.36 -2.78
CA MET A 51 -12.03 1.79 -3.00
C MET A 51 -13.45 2.20 -2.67
N ARG A 52 -13.58 3.33 -1.95
CA ARG A 52 -14.87 3.96 -1.69
C ARG A 52 -15.16 4.96 -2.82
N PRO A 53 -16.28 4.83 -3.56
CA PRO A 53 -16.57 5.69 -4.70
C PRO A 53 -16.49 7.19 -4.37
N GLU A 54 -17.05 7.60 -3.23
CA GLU A 54 -17.00 8.99 -2.78
C GLU A 54 -15.57 9.50 -2.54
N GLY A 55 -14.69 8.64 -2.00
CA GLY A 55 -13.29 8.99 -1.78
C GLY A 55 -12.51 9.12 -3.09
N VAL A 56 -12.79 8.27 -4.07
CA VAL A 56 -12.18 8.36 -5.42
C VAL A 56 -12.61 9.67 -6.09
N LEU A 57 -13.92 9.98 -6.08
CA LEU A 57 -14.45 11.21 -6.66
C LEU A 57 -13.90 12.47 -5.99
N ALA A 58 -13.76 12.46 -4.65
CA ALA A 58 -13.17 13.58 -3.92
C ALA A 58 -11.70 13.82 -4.32
N VAL A 59 -10.90 12.76 -4.41
CA VAL A 59 -9.50 12.87 -4.86
C VAL A 59 -9.43 13.38 -6.31
N ALA A 60 -10.27 12.84 -7.20
CA ALA A 60 -10.32 13.28 -8.60
C ALA A 60 -10.71 14.76 -8.71
N ALA A 61 -11.65 15.25 -7.89
CA ALA A 61 -12.03 16.66 -7.87
C ALA A 61 -10.87 17.58 -7.45
N GLU A 62 -10.10 17.19 -6.44
CA GLU A 62 -8.92 17.95 -5.99
C GLU A 62 -7.84 17.98 -7.08
N VAL A 63 -7.53 16.83 -7.69
CA VAL A 63 -6.56 16.75 -8.82
C VAL A 63 -7.02 17.62 -9.99
N ASN A 64 -8.30 17.56 -10.35
CA ASN A 64 -8.88 18.36 -11.44
C ASN A 64 -8.91 19.87 -11.13
N SER A 65 -8.86 20.26 -9.86
CA SER A 65 -8.71 21.66 -9.46
C SER A 65 -7.28 22.19 -9.61
N GLY A 66 -6.32 21.31 -9.94
CA GLY A 66 -4.90 21.61 -10.04
C GLY A 66 -4.15 21.49 -8.71
N ALA A 67 -4.78 20.93 -7.67
CA ALA A 67 -4.14 20.73 -6.38
C ALA A 67 -3.11 19.59 -6.43
N GLU A 68 -2.02 19.74 -5.69
CA GLU A 68 -1.09 18.64 -5.41
C GLU A 68 -1.68 17.75 -4.33
N VAL A 69 -2.06 16.52 -4.69
CA VAL A 69 -2.64 15.54 -3.76
C VAL A 69 -1.57 14.54 -3.34
N THR A 70 -1.33 14.43 -2.03
CA THR A 70 -0.37 13.49 -1.45
C THR A 70 -1.08 12.38 -0.66
N ILE A 71 -0.73 11.12 -0.93
CA ILE A 71 -1.19 9.98 -0.11
C ILE A 71 -0.16 9.65 0.97
N CYS A 72 -0.57 9.77 2.22
CA CYS A 72 0.21 9.37 3.38
C CYS A 72 -0.16 7.95 3.80
N SER A 73 0.74 6.99 3.61
CA SER A 73 0.49 5.57 3.93
C SER A 73 1.64 4.93 4.70
N ALA A 74 1.28 3.99 5.58
CA ALA A 74 2.24 3.15 6.29
C ALA A 74 2.76 2.00 5.41
N SER A 75 2.18 1.74 4.25
CA SER A 75 2.64 0.66 3.36
C SER A 75 3.88 1.10 2.54
N PRO A 76 4.71 0.16 2.06
CA PRO A 76 5.79 0.48 1.13
C PRO A 76 5.28 1.18 -0.15
N ALA A 77 6.02 2.17 -0.65
CA ALA A 77 5.62 2.91 -1.84
C ALA A 77 5.41 2.00 -3.06
N LEU A 78 6.25 0.97 -3.21
CA LEU A 78 6.20 0.04 -4.33
C LEU A 78 4.87 -0.72 -4.44
N VAL A 79 4.25 -1.08 -3.31
CA VAL A 79 2.95 -1.78 -3.31
C VAL A 79 1.77 -0.81 -3.44
N LEU A 80 2.00 0.48 -3.20
CA LEU A 80 0.98 1.53 -3.30
C LEU A 80 0.92 2.17 -4.69
N GLN A 81 2.00 2.11 -5.44
CA GLN A 81 2.14 2.78 -6.73
C GLN A 81 1.00 2.45 -7.73
N PRO A 82 0.51 1.20 -7.85
CA PRO A 82 -0.62 0.89 -8.73
C PRO A 82 -1.93 1.59 -8.33
N TRP A 83 -2.16 1.76 -7.02
CA TRP A 83 -3.35 2.43 -6.48
C TRP A 83 -3.31 3.93 -6.77
N LEU A 84 -2.14 4.55 -6.62
CA LEU A 84 -1.92 5.96 -6.96
C LEU A 84 -2.17 6.23 -8.43
N THR A 85 -1.63 5.36 -9.30
CA THR A 85 -1.79 5.48 -10.75
C THR A 85 -3.27 5.38 -11.12
N SER A 86 -3.99 4.41 -10.55
CA SER A 86 -5.42 4.23 -10.77
C SER A 86 -6.25 5.42 -10.29
N LEU A 87 -5.91 6.00 -9.13
CA LEU A 87 -6.55 7.22 -8.60
C LEU A 87 -6.34 8.44 -9.51
N ALA A 88 -5.14 8.60 -10.06
CA ALA A 88 -4.82 9.73 -10.94
C ALA A 88 -5.49 9.62 -12.32
N SER A 89 -5.85 8.40 -12.75
CA SER A 89 -6.58 8.15 -14.00
C SER A 89 -8.10 8.08 -13.84
N SER A 90 -8.63 8.24 -12.62
CA SER A 90 -10.06 8.09 -12.29
C SER A 90 -10.86 9.39 -12.45
#